data_AF-A0A0R1LWL3-F1
#
_entry.id   AF-A0A0R1LWL3-F1
#
_cell.length_a   1.000
_cell.length_b   1.000
_cell.length_c   1.000
_cell.angle_alpha   90.00
_cell.angle_beta   90.00
_cell.angle_gamma   90.00
#
_symmetry.space_group_name_H-M   'P 1'
#
loop_
_entity.id
_entity.type
_entity.pdbx_description
1 polymer ?
#
loop_
_entity_poly.entity_id
_entity_poly.type
_entity_poly.pdbx_seq_one_letter_code
_entity_poly.pdbx_strand_id
1 'polypeptide(L)'
;MLTPSQLRALIQQTQTFQRANALDNDDWSSIDRATQFGRQLIQIEDLQFMIALASKMTTTPKLVPTEYSSVIQFINLHGNDLSAGSKQWLLRLFTD
;
A
#
# COMPACT_ATOMS: atom_id res chain seq x y z
N MET A 1 25.27 1.50 -16.47
CA MET A 1 23.79 1.55 -16.50
C MET A 1 23.27 0.20 -16.04
N LEU A 2 22.29 0.17 -15.14
CA LEU A 2 21.63 -1.07 -14.75
C LEU A 2 20.70 -1.54 -15.87
N THR A 3 20.67 -2.85 -16.12
CA THR A 3 19.67 -3.45 -17.01
C THR A 3 18.27 -3.35 -16.38
N PRO A 4 17.18 -3.40 -17.17
CA PRO A 4 15.82 -3.39 -16.63
C PRO A 4 15.55 -4.48 -15.58
N SER A 5 16.17 -5.65 -15.73
CA SER A 5 16.07 -6.75 -14.76
C SER A 5 16.81 -6.45 -13.45
N GLN A 6 18.00 -5.84 -13.52
CA GLN A 6 18.74 -5.40 -12.34
C GLN A 6 18.02 -4.27 -11.59
N LEU A 7 17.43 -3.31 -12.32
CA LEU A 7 16.58 -2.27 -11.74
C LEU A 7 15.37 -2.86 -11.04
N ARG A 8 14.71 -3.85 -11.65
CA ARG A 8 13.56 -4.55 -11.04
C ARG A 8 13.97 -5.30 -9.77
N ALA A 9 15.07 -6.04 -9.81
CA ALA A 9 15.59 -6.75 -8.64
C ALA A 9 15.92 -5.80 -7.49
N LEU A 10 16.48 -4.63 -7.80
CA LEU A 10 16.84 -3.62 -6.81
C LEU A 10 15.59 -2.96 -6.20
N ILE A 11 14.56 -2.66 -7.01
CA ILE A 11 13.26 -2.17 -6.53
C ILE A 11 12.59 -3.20 -5.62
N GLN A 12 12.63 -4.49 -5.96
CA GLN A 12 12.04 -5.56 -5.17
C GLN A 12 12.65 -5.71 -3.76
N GLN A 13 13.89 -5.25 -3.59
CA GLN A 13 14.58 -5.25 -2.29
C GLN A 13 14.26 -4.01 -1.45
N THR A 14 13.58 -3.01 -2.02
CA THR A 14 13.20 -1.81 -1.27
C THR A 14 12.04 -2.08 -0.32
N GLN A 15 12.07 -1.43 0.84
CA GLN A 15 10.99 -1.50 1.82
C GLN A 15 9.65 -1.04 1.24
N THR A 16 9.65 -0.03 0.38
CA THR A 16 8.44 0.47 -0.30
C THR A 16 7.78 -0.61 -1.17
N PHE A 17 8.56 -1.37 -1.93
CA PHE A 17 8.02 -2.48 -2.73
C PHE A 17 7.50 -3.60 -1.84
N GLN A 18 8.22 -3.96 -0.78
CA GLN A 18 7.79 -4.99 0.17
C GLN A 18 6.47 -4.61 0.86
N ARG A 19 6.32 -3.36 1.28
CA ARG A 19 5.10 -2.83 1.91
C ARG A 19 3.93 -2.82 0.94
N ALA A 20 4.13 -2.34 -0.28
CA ALA A 20 3.09 -2.37 -1.30
C ALA A 20 2.67 -3.79 -1.68
N ASN A 21 3.63 -4.72 -1.76
CA ASN A 21 3.34 -6.13 -1.99
C ASN A 21 2.60 -6.75 -0.80
N ALA A 22 2.94 -6.40 0.44
CA ALA A 22 2.22 -6.86 1.62
C ALA A 22 0.77 -6.37 1.62
N LEU A 23 0.51 -5.11 1.23
CA LEU A 23 -0.84 -4.59 1.04
C LEU A 23 -1.59 -5.33 -0.09
N ASP A 24 -0.93 -5.53 -1.22
CA ASP A 24 -1.52 -6.25 -2.35
C ASP A 24 -1.83 -7.72 -2.01
N ASN A 25 -1.16 -8.31 -1.01
CA ASN A 25 -1.43 -9.67 -0.54
C ASN A 25 -2.25 -9.74 0.77
N ASP A 26 -2.76 -8.62 1.28
CA ASP A 26 -3.43 -8.52 2.59
C ASP A 26 -2.60 -9.09 3.77
N ASP A 27 -1.27 -9.07 3.67
CA ASP A 27 -0.34 -9.58 4.68
C ASP A 27 0.45 -8.45 5.35
N TRP A 28 -0.24 -7.37 5.72
CA TRP A 28 0.40 -6.27 6.45
C TRP A 28 1.06 -6.73 7.75
N SER A 29 0.52 -7.79 8.36
CA SER A 29 1.07 -8.42 9.56
C SER A 29 2.54 -8.84 9.42
N SER A 30 2.99 -9.16 8.20
CA SER A 30 4.40 -9.47 7.91
C SER A 30 5.34 -8.28 8.10
N ILE A 31 4.89 -7.07 7.74
CA ILE A 31 5.65 -5.82 7.90
C ILE A 31 5.79 -5.46 9.38
N ASP A 32 4.70 -5.63 10.14
CA ASP A 32 4.70 -5.40 11.58
C ASP A 32 5.67 -6.34 12.30
N ARG A 33 5.62 -7.64 11.99
CA ARG A 33 6.53 -8.63 12.58
C ARG A 33 8.00 -8.41 12.21
N ALA A 34 8.28 -7.81 11.06
CA ALA A 34 9.64 -7.49 10.62
C ALA A 34 10.25 -6.29 11.36
N THR A 35 9.44 -5.49 12.09
CA THR A 35 9.89 -4.24 12.70
C THR A 35 10.23 -4.41 14.18
N GLN A 36 11.50 -4.18 14.54
CA GLN A 36 11.99 -4.24 15.93
C GLN A 36 11.54 -3.05 16.82
N PHE A 37 11.06 -1.96 16.22
CA PHE A 37 10.73 -0.69 16.90
C PHE A 37 9.22 -0.44 17.07
N GLY A 38 8.40 -1.49 16.98
CA GLY A 38 6.95 -1.41 17.14
C GLY A 38 6.18 -1.45 15.82
N ARG A 39 4.85 -1.43 15.94
CA ARG A 39 3.92 -1.57 14.81
C ARG A 39 4.15 -0.46 13.78
N GLN A 40 4.28 -0.81 12.50
CA GLN A 40 4.38 0.17 11.42
C GLN A 40 3.00 0.39 10.82
N LEU A 41 2.52 1.62 10.89
CA LEU A 41 1.28 1.99 10.24
C LEU A 41 1.49 2.16 8.72
N ILE A 42 0.46 1.85 7.94
CA ILE A 42 0.34 2.12 6.51
C ILE A 42 0.29 3.64 6.34
N GLN A 43 1.24 4.18 5.58
CA GLN A 43 1.35 5.60 5.27
C GLN A 43 0.82 5.90 3.87
N ILE A 44 0.66 7.19 3.55
CA ILE A 44 0.11 7.64 2.26
C ILE A 44 0.99 7.15 1.10
N GLU A 45 2.30 7.13 1.29
CA GLU A 45 3.27 6.72 0.28
C GLU A 45 3.11 5.24 -0.09
N ASP A 46 2.77 4.38 0.88
CA ASP A 46 2.52 2.95 0.62
C ASP A 46 1.28 2.75 -0.25
N LEU A 47 0.22 3.51 0.04
CA LEU A 47 -1.03 3.47 -0.73
C LEU A 47 -0.80 3.95 -2.16
N GLN A 48 -0.11 5.08 -2.33
CA GLN A 48 0.23 5.63 -3.64
C GLN A 48 1.07 4.66 -4.46
N PHE A 49 2.07 4.03 -3.83
CA PHE A 49 2.91 3.06 -4.52
C PHE A 49 2.15 1.79 -4.88
N MET A 50 1.32 1.25 -3.99
CA MET A 50 0.47 0.08 -4.27
C MET A 50 -0.47 0.35 -5.47
N ILE A 51 -1.14 1.50 -5.52
CA ILE A 51 -2.01 1.88 -6.64
C ILE A 51 -1.21 1.98 -7.94
N ALA A 52 -0.03 2.61 -7.90
CA ALA A 52 0.85 2.70 -9.05
C ALA A 52 1.32 1.31 -9.51
N LEU A 53 1.62 0.41 -8.57
CA LEU A 53 2.06 -0.96 -8.86
C LEU A 53 0.97 -1.77 -9.56
N ALA A 54 -0.26 -1.72 -9.06
CA ALA A 54 -1.41 -2.40 -9.67
C ALA A 54 -1.64 -1.93 -11.12
N SER A 55 -1.49 -0.62 -11.39
CA SER A 55 -1.60 -0.06 -12.75
C SER A 55 -0.55 -0.59 -13.73
N LYS A 56 0.58 -1.10 -13.23
CA LYS A 56 1.69 -1.63 -14.04
C LYS A 56 1.70 -3.15 -14.14
N MET A 57 1.13 -3.85 -13.16
CA MET A 57 1.09 -5.33 -13.14
C MET A 57 -0.13 -5.90 -13.86
N THR A 58 -1.06 -5.07 -14.33
CA THR A 58 -2.32 -5.52 -14.97
C THR A 58 -3.19 -6.38 -14.04
N THR A 59 -2.99 -6.24 -12.74
CA THR A 59 -3.77 -6.93 -11.70
C THR A 59 -5.00 -6.09 -11.36
N THR A 60 -6.06 -6.74 -10.89
CA THR A 60 -7.24 -6.04 -10.37
C THR A 60 -6.82 -5.27 -9.11
N PRO A 61 -6.96 -3.92 -9.09
CA PRO A 61 -6.53 -3.13 -7.96
C PRO A 61 -7.42 -3.42 -6.74
N LYS A 62 -6.80 -3.74 -5.59
CA LYS A 62 -7.51 -3.88 -4.31
C LYS A 62 -8.05 -2.57 -3.74
N LEU A 63 -7.51 -1.45 -4.22
CA LEU A 63 -7.91 -0.11 -3.84
C LEU A 63 -8.07 0.75 -5.10
N VAL A 64 -9.28 1.24 -5.33
CA VAL A 64 -9.61 2.27 -6.31
C VAL A 64 -9.96 3.54 -5.53
N PRO A 65 -9.06 4.53 -5.43
CA PRO A 65 -9.22 5.67 -4.52
C PRO A 65 -10.39 6.61 -4.88
N THR A 66 -10.92 6.50 -6.11
CA THR A 66 -12.08 7.26 -6.60
C THR A 66 -13.41 6.56 -6.37
N GLU A 67 -13.41 5.30 -5.90
CA GLU A 67 -14.62 4.53 -5.62
C GLU A 67 -14.84 4.41 -4.11
N TYR A 68 -15.92 5.00 -3.61
CA TYR A 68 -16.23 5.02 -2.19
C TYR A 68 -16.31 3.61 -1.57
N SER A 69 -16.96 2.66 -2.26
CA SER A 69 -17.07 1.27 -1.81
C SER A 69 -15.71 0.60 -1.67
N SER A 70 -14.81 0.80 -2.64
CA SER A 70 -13.44 0.28 -2.59
C SER A 70 -12.66 0.89 -1.42
N VAL A 71 -12.78 2.21 -1.22
CA VAL A 71 -12.14 2.90 -0.10
C VAL A 71 -12.64 2.40 1.26
N ILE A 72 -13.95 2.30 1.46
CA ILE A 72 -14.51 1.84 2.74
C ILE A 72 -14.18 0.38 3.00
N GLN A 73 -14.23 -0.48 1.98
CA GLN A 73 -13.80 -1.87 2.12
C GLN A 73 -12.34 -1.95 2.56
N PHE A 74 -11.45 -1.16 1.95
CA PHE A 74 -10.05 -1.12 2.31
C PHE A 74 -9.84 -0.60 3.74
N ILE A 75 -10.54 0.46 4.16
CA ILE A 75 -10.48 0.98 5.52
C ILE A 75 -10.99 -0.04 6.53
N ASN A 76 -12.04 -0.80 6.22
CA ASN A 76 -12.57 -1.83 7.10
C ASN A 76 -11.58 -2.98 7.29
N LEU A 77 -10.87 -3.37 6.23
CA LEU A 77 -9.87 -4.44 6.27
C LEU A 77 -8.60 -4.01 7.01
N HIS A 78 -8.09 -2.81 6.73
CA HIS A 78 -6.77 -2.34 7.19
C HIS A 78 -6.86 -1.23 8.24
N GLY A 79 -8.03 -1.00 8.82
CA GLY A 79 -8.32 0.16 9.66
C GLY A 79 -7.42 0.31 10.88
N ASN A 80 -6.99 -0.80 11.48
CA ASN A 80 -6.09 -0.78 12.63
C ASN A 80 -4.63 -0.56 12.24
N ASP A 81 -4.30 -0.77 10.97
CA ASP A 81 -2.97 -0.65 10.39
C ASP A 81 -2.77 0.70 9.71
N LEU A 82 -3.84 1.42 9.39
CA LEU A 82 -3.75 2.73 8.75
C LEU A 82 -3.34 3.85 9.70
N SER A 83 -2.38 4.68 9.27
CA SER A 83 -2.10 5.94 9.94
C SER A 83 -3.28 6.90 9.82
N ALA A 84 -3.39 7.86 10.76
CA ALA A 84 -4.45 8.86 10.72
C ALA A 84 -4.45 9.65 9.39
N GLY A 85 -3.26 10.02 8.91
CA GLY A 85 -3.10 10.69 7.61
C GLY A 85 -3.54 9.82 6.43
N SER A 86 -3.25 8.52 6.44
CA SER A 86 -3.70 7.59 5.40
C SER A 86 -5.22 7.45 5.36
N LYS A 87 -5.90 7.38 6.52
CA LYS A 87 -7.36 7.35 6.58
C LYS A 87 -7.97 8.62 6.01
N GLN A 88 -7.46 9.78 6.39
CA GLN A 88 -7.91 11.07 5.87
C GLN A 88 -7.68 11.18 4.37
N TRP A 89 -6.49 10.77 3.90
CA TRP A 89 -6.16 10.76 2.49
C TRP A 89 -7.12 9.88 1.71
N LEU A 90 -7.41 8.66 2.17
CA LEU A 90 -8.36 7.76 1.51
C LEU A 90 -9.77 8.36 1.40
N LEU A 91 -10.22 9.08 2.43
CA LEU A 91 -11.56 9.66 2.48
C LEU A 91 -11.67 11.04 1.79
N ARG A 92 -10.56 11.67 1.40
CA ARG A 92 -10.49 13.07 0.93
C ARG A 92 -11.40 13.43 -0.24
N LEU A 93 -11.79 12.45 -1.06
CA LEU A 93 -12.65 12.67 -2.22
C LEU A 93 -14.15 12.52 -1.88
N PHE A 94 -14.48 12.17 -0.64
CA PHE A 94 -15.83 11.86 -0.18
C PHE A 94 -16.24 12.63 1.08
N THR A 95 -15.34 13.47 1.59
CA THR A 95 -15.58 14.40 2.69
C THR A 95 -15.65 15.81 2.10
N ASP A 96 -16.82 16.44 2.20
CA ASP A 96 -17.06 17.83 1.83
C ASP A 96 -16.35 18.82 2.77
#